data_AF-A0A840GLN7-F1
#
_entry.id   AF-A0A840GLN7-F1
#
_cell.length_a   1.000
_cell.length_b   1.000
_cell.length_c   1.000
_cell.angle_alpha   90.00
_cell.angle_beta   90.00
_cell.angle_gamma   90.00
#
_symmetry.space_group_name_H-M   'P 1'
#
loop_
_entity.id
_entity.type
_entity.pdbx_description
1 polymer ?
#
loop_
_entity_poly.entity_id
_entity_poly.type
_entity_poly.pdbx_seq_one_letter_code
_entity_poly.pdbx_strand_id
1 'polypeptide(L)'
;MKSAEDSPTKPSIASSAEGSSSSFVLRPYVGWIPTVNGRLSFRHVGDTRRPTESIFANVDTGQERIIVAYQRRPLSDILFPRLIHWARDISGDFWFTLTAKSNNSPLLADQISGKIHVFKSREDWRARADKQLRKLIGELWQLRFESQINVPAQANLAFERARQVVEDGADIEIDFDLQRNGEVYFSQPRFKEEALQRASEQFAEHDGHNIRKWVADQCYFFLRDAAHAHQHHEPSSDTILILQDRKSDDVQWRKNVIYSLHYAIIRFKRDPDARSSLRAMGILAYCKSFADCCKAKLKEDYRDFPDFNEDALLLSLQAKANEIAVAEQIVANRQNASTSKAVASRTVVLAFVAIVVATIAILIQPRISSEDKEHFPLLYQVSTFAAENFFNFIGASALIIVLTWFTTAFNMAMDNRRLGRSLLEATYVRKRSAIALLFVSGLLVIGGTIWLFKPAVLSMLEPIADFLRLFASA
;
A
#
# COMPACT_ATOMS: atom_id res chain seq x y z
N MET A 1 -51.76 -38.17 55.76
CA MET A 1 -51.05 -38.27 54.46
C MET A 1 -51.19 -36.95 53.71
N LYS A 2 -50.21 -36.06 53.84
CA LYS A 2 -49.94 -34.95 52.91
C LYS A 2 -48.46 -34.60 53.12
N SER A 3 -47.65 -34.99 52.14
CA SER A 3 -46.20 -34.89 52.11
C SER A 3 -45.76 -33.44 51.89
N ALA A 4 -44.78 -33.02 52.68
CA ALA A 4 -44.04 -31.78 52.51
C ALA A 4 -43.03 -31.94 51.36
N GLU A 5 -43.00 -30.96 50.46
CA GLU A 5 -41.94 -30.80 49.45
C GLU A 5 -40.92 -29.79 49.97
N ASP A 6 -39.71 -30.28 50.22
CA ASP A 6 -38.52 -29.50 50.54
C ASP A 6 -38.02 -28.76 49.29
N SER A 7 -37.87 -27.44 49.41
CA SER A 7 -37.28 -26.58 48.40
C SER A 7 -35.75 -26.48 48.63
N PRO A 8 -34.90 -26.75 47.62
CA PRO A 8 -33.45 -26.72 47.79
C PRO A 8 -32.94 -25.28 47.86
N THR A 9 -32.32 -24.96 48.98
CA THR A 9 -31.67 -23.67 49.26
C THR A 9 -30.46 -23.49 48.33
N LYS A 10 -30.49 -22.44 47.50
CA LYS A 10 -29.36 -22.04 46.64
C LYS A 10 -28.17 -21.61 47.50
N PRO A 11 -26.94 -22.07 47.21
CA PRO A 11 -25.75 -21.59 47.90
C PRO A 11 -25.46 -20.13 47.51
N SER A 12 -25.43 -19.28 48.51
CA SER A 12 -24.97 -17.89 48.45
C SER A 12 -23.46 -17.87 48.19
N ILE A 13 -23.07 -17.64 46.93
CA ILE A 13 -21.68 -17.33 46.55
C ILE A 13 -21.43 -15.87 46.94
N ALA A 14 -20.82 -15.65 48.10
CA ALA A 14 -20.30 -14.35 48.49
C ALA A 14 -19.05 -14.05 47.63
N SER A 15 -19.21 -13.26 46.57
CA SER A 15 -18.06 -12.71 45.85
C SER A 15 -17.44 -11.59 46.68
N SER A 16 -16.25 -11.84 47.22
CA SER A 16 -15.37 -10.84 47.81
C SER A 16 -14.90 -9.86 46.72
N ALA A 17 -15.72 -8.85 46.46
CA ALA A 17 -15.34 -7.67 45.68
C ALA A 17 -14.58 -6.71 46.61
N GLU A 18 -13.31 -7.00 46.89
CA GLU A 18 -12.41 -6.01 47.50
C GLU A 18 -12.17 -4.90 46.48
N GLY A 19 -12.85 -3.78 46.72
CA GLY A 19 -12.84 -2.59 45.89
C GLY A 19 -11.48 -1.91 45.91
N SER A 20 -10.66 -2.23 44.90
CA SER A 20 -9.73 -1.27 44.32
C SER A 20 -10.57 -0.04 43.93
N SER A 21 -10.50 1.03 44.74
CA SER A 21 -11.01 2.35 44.41
C SER A 21 -10.16 2.94 43.28
N SER A 22 -10.29 2.36 42.09
CA SER A 22 -9.74 2.94 40.89
C SER A 22 -10.42 4.29 40.73
N SER A 23 -9.66 5.36 40.97
CA SER A 23 -10.10 6.71 40.63
C SER A 23 -10.64 6.65 39.21
N PHE A 24 -11.92 6.98 39.02
CA PHE A 24 -12.54 7.01 37.71
C PHE A 24 -11.80 8.05 36.86
N VAL A 25 -10.78 7.61 36.11
CA VAL A 25 -10.07 8.46 35.18
C VAL A 25 -11.08 8.86 34.11
N LEU A 26 -11.37 10.16 34.03
CA LEU A 26 -12.25 10.70 33.01
C LEU A 26 -11.62 10.40 31.64
N ARG A 27 -12.36 9.72 30.77
CA ARG A 27 -11.94 9.39 29.40
C ARG A 27 -12.78 10.18 28.41
N PRO A 28 -12.41 11.46 28.12
CA PRO A 28 -13.21 12.34 27.29
C PRO A 28 -13.09 12.05 25.80
N TYR A 29 -12.20 11.13 25.38
CA TYR A 29 -12.07 10.78 23.97
C TYR A 29 -12.44 9.31 23.76
N VAL A 30 -13.17 9.05 22.68
CA VAL A 30 -13.64 7.71 22.32
C VAL A 30 -13.44 7.47 20.84
N GLY A 31 -13.12 6.25 20.46
CA GLY A 31 -12.99 5.84 19.06
C GLY A 31 -13.29 4.36 18.88
N TRP A 32 -13.03 3.89 17.66
CA TRP A 32 -13.18 2.50 17.30
C TRP A 32 -12.01 2.04 16.44
N ILE A 33 -11.37 0.95 16.80
CA ILE A 33 -10.36 0.26 16.00
C ILE A 33 -11.09 -0.77 15.14
N PRO A 34 -10.95 -0.75 13.80
CA PRO A 34 -11.71 -1.63 12.94
C PRO A 34 -11.52 -3.12 13.23
N THR A 35 -12.62 -3.86 13.25
CA THR A 35 -12.63 -5.32 13.42
C THR A 35 -13.73 -5.88 12.53
N VAL A 36 -13.43 -6.83 11.65
CA VAL A 36 -14.47 -7.43 10.77
C VAL A 36 -15.35 -8.41 11.54
N ASN A 37 -14.74 -9.18 12.47
CA ASN A 37 -15.42 -10.24 13.20
C ASN A 37 -16.12 -9.74 14.49
N GLY A 38 -16.23 -8.42 14.67
CA GLY A 38 -16.71 -7.79 15.91
C GLY A 38 -15.82 -8.02 17.13
N ARG A 39 -14.64 -8.64 16.97
CA ARG A 39 -13.68 -8.92 18.05
C ARG A 39 -12.23 -8.79 17.57
N LEU A 40 -11.45 -7.97 18.28
CA LEU A 40 -10.00 -7.87 18.18
C LEU A 40 -9.32 -9.09 18.82
N SER A 41 -8.23 -9.51 18.20
CA SER A 41 -7.32 -10.49 18.77
C SER A 41 -6.17 -9.76 19.46
N PHE A 42 -6.26 -9.71 20.79
CA PHE A 42 -5.21 -9.14 21.64
C PHE A 42 -3.84 -9.84 21.51
N ARG A 43 -3.80 -11.04 20.94
CA ARG A 43 -2.57 -11.78 20.66
C ARG A 43 -1.68 -11.11 19.60
N HIS A 44 -2.26 -10.32 18.71
CA HIS A 44 -1.52 -9.67 17.61
C HIS A 44 -1.16 -8.21 17.91
N VAL A 45 -1.50 -7.71 19.11
CA VAL A 45 -1.14 -6.34 19.48
C VAL A 45 0.39 -6.21 19.52
N GLY A 46 0.90 -5.25 18.76
CA GLY A 46 2.34 -5.00 18.56
C GLY A 46 2.91 -5.59 17.28
N ASP A 47 2.23 -6.54 16.62
CA ASP A 47 2.68 -7.22 15.39
C ASP A 47 2.38 -6.38 14.13
N THR A 48 2.94 -5.17 14.10
CA THR A 48 2.75 -4.23 13.00
C THR A 48 4.07 -3.82 12.37
N ARG A 49 4.03 -3.66 11.05
CA ARG A 49 5.17 -3.20 10.23
C ARG A 49 4.95 -1.78 9.68
N ARG A 50 3.88 -1.10 10.10
CA ARG A 50 3.45 0.19 9.55
C ARG A 50 3.11 1.17 10.69
N PRO A 51 3.52 2.44 10.59
CA PRO A 51 4.35 3.03 9.53
C PRO A 51 5.81 2.55 9.54
N THR A 52 6.32 2.12 10.69
CA THR A 52 7.59 1.38 10.80
C THR A 52 7.38 0.05 11.51
N GLU A 53 8.37 -0.82 11.47
CA GLU A 53 8.37 -2.03 12.29
C GLU A 53 8.29 -1.68 13.78
N SER A 54 7.34 -2.31 14.47
CA SER A 54 7.18 -2.25 15.92
C SER A 54 8.13 -3.25 16.58
N ILE A 55 8.71 -2.87 17.71
CA ILE A 55 9.49 -3.76 18.57
C ILE A 55 8.67 -4.00 19.83
N PHE A 56 8.34 -5.26 20.08
CA PHE A 56 7.34 -5.60 21.09
C PHE A 56 7.58 -6.94 21.76
N ALA A 57 6.97 -7.08 22.94
CA ALA A 57 6.69 -8.33 23.62
C ALA A 57 5.20 -8.38 23.96
N ASN A 58 4.55 -9.50 23.62
CA ASN A 58 3.14 -9.78 23.92
C ASN A 58 3.07 -11.17 24.57
N VAL A 59 3.05 -11.18 25.89
CA VAL A 59 3.26 -12.37 26.72
C VAL A 59 1.94 -12.79 27.35
N ASP A 60 1.67 -14.08 27.28
CA ASP A 60 0.56 -14.71 27.96
C ASP A 60 1.07 -15.32 29.27
N THR A 61 0.62 -14.81 30.41
CA THR A 61 1.02 -15.34 31.72
C THR A 61 0.04 -16.39 32.26
N GLY A 62 -1.00 -16.75 31.49
CA GLY A 62 -2.13 -17.54 31.97
C GLY A 62 -3.14 -16.74 32.81
N GLN A 63 -2.67 -15.77 33.60
CA GLN A 63 -3.51 -14.88 34.42
C GLN A 63 -3.91 -13.60 33.67
N GLU A 64 -3.00 -13.06 32.89
CA GLU A 64 -3.20 -11.84 32.10
C GLU A 64 -2.28 -11.84 30.87
N ARG A 65 -2.59 -10.96 29.93
CA ARG A 65 -1.75 -10.67 28.76
C ARG A 65 -1.02 -9.38 28.99
N ILE A 66 0.31 -9.45 28.96
CA ILE A 66 1.21 -8.31 29.14
C ILE A 66 1.72 -7.88 27.78
N ILE A 67 1.61 -6.58 27.49
CA ILE A 67 2.02 -6.01 26.20
C ILE A 67 2.96 -4.83 26.47
N VAL A 68 4.16 -4.91 25.90
CA VAL A 68 5.11 -3.81 25.83
C VAL A 68 5.51 -3.66 24.38
N ALA A 69 5.27 -2.51 23.77
CA ALA A 69 5.63 -2.26 22.37
C ALA A 69 6.13 -0.83 22.19
N TYR A 70 6.94 -0.59 21.17
CA TYR A 70 7.18 0.78 20.71
C TYR A 70 7.40 0.83 19.20
N GLN A 71 7.13 2.01 18.64
CA GLN A 71 7.21 2.27 17.22
C GLN A 71 7.62 3.72 16.97
N ARG A 72 8.43 3.93 15.92
CA ARG A 72 8.71 5.27 15.40
C ARG A 72 7.60 5.68 14.43
N ARG A 73 7.03 6.86 14.59
CA ARG A 73 6.03 7.41 13.66
C ARG A 73 6.51 8.75 13.10
N PRO A 74 6.68 8.88 11.77
CA PRO A 74 6.83 10.18 11.15
C PRO A 74 5.45 10.86 11.13
N LEU A 75 5.29 11.96 11.87
CA LEU A 75 4.04 12.73 11.93
C LEU A 75 4.03 13.93 11.00
N SER A 76 5.19 14.26 10.42
CA SER A 76 5.31 15.43 9.56
C SER A 76 5.05 15.10 8.08
N ASP A 77 4.12 15.84 7.47
CA ASP A 77 4.03 15.99 6.01
C ASP A 77 5.11 16.95 5.45
N ILE A 78 6.22 17.11 6.17
CA ILE A 78 7.27 18.04 5.80
C ILE A 78 7.90 17.58 4.47
N LEU A 79 7.76 18.42 3.43
CA LEU A 79 8.52 18.29 2.20
C LEU A 79 10.01 18.46 2.53
N PHE A 80 10.84 17.49 2.14
CA PHE A 80 12.28 17.47 2.43
C PHE A 80 12.63 17.41 3.93
N PRO A 81 12.16 16.39 4.67
CA PRO A 81 12.34 16.30 6.12
C PRO A 81 13.81 16.31 6.54
N ARG A 82 14.69 15.76 5.70
CA ARG A 82 16.15 15.79 5.93
C ARG A 82 16.74 17.21 5.89
N LEU A 83 16.26 18.06 4.99
CA LEU A 83 16.76 19.43 4.85
C LEU A 83 16.25 20.32 5.99
N ILE A 84 14.97 20.16 6.37
CA ILE A 84 14.37 20.93 7.47
C ILE A 84 14.91 20.48 8.83
N HIS A 85 15.10 19.18 9.04
CA HIS A 85 15.80 18.67 10.23
C HIS A 85 17.22 19.25 10.31
N TRP A 86 17.97 19.23 9.20
CA TRP A 86 19.32 19.81 9.17
C TRP A 86 19.32 21.32 9.50
N ALA A 87 18.33 22.07 9.01
CA ALA A 87 18.29 23.52 9.18
C ALA A 87 17.67 23.99 10.51
N ARG A 88 16.74 23.21 11.10
CA ARG A 88 15.92 23.65 12.25
C ARG A 88 15.80 22.62 13.38
N ASP A 89 16.46 21.48 13.26
CA ASP A 89 16.40 20.39 14.24
C ASP A 89 14.98 19.84 14.49
N ILE A 90 14.12 19.93 13.47
CA ILE A 90 12.76 19.40 13.50
C ILE A 90 12.73 18.11 12.70
N SER A 91 12.65 16.96 13.38
CA SER A 91 12.66 15.64 12.73
C SER A 91 11.30 15.24 12.19
N GLY A 92 10.24 15.70 12.86
CA GLY A 92 8.88 15.20 12.65
C GLY A 92 8.70 13.72 13.03
N ASP A 93 9.75 13.09 13.59
CA ASP A 93 9.73 11.70 14.06
C ASP A 93 9.43 11.68 15.55
N PHE A 94 8.45 10.88 15.93
CA PHE A 94 8.07 10.65 17.32
C PHE A 94 8.19 9.17 17.64
N TRP A 95 8.50 8.85 18.90
CA TRP A 95 8.51 7.48 19.38
C TRP A 95 7.34 7.27 20.32
N PHE A 96 6.50 6.32 19.96
CA PHE A 96 5.35 5.92 20.74
C PHE A 96 5.66 4.60 21.42
N THR A 97 5.37 4.52 22.71
CA THR A 97 5.50 3.29 23.49
C THR A 97 4.13 2.91 24.05
N LEU A 98 3.87 1.62 24.17
CA LEU A 98 2.66 1.03 24.69
C LEU A 98 3.05 0.12 25.86
N THR A 99 2.44 0.31 27.02
CA THR A 99 2.52 -0.62 28.16
C THR A 99 1.12 -0.92 28.63
N ALA A 100 0.69 -2.17 28.47
CA ALA A 100 -0.70 -2.55 28.73
C ALA A 100 -0.85 -3.96 29.29
N LYS A 101 -1.93 -4.17 30.05
CA LYS A 101 -2.34 -5.44 30.64
C LYS A 101 -3.79 -5.73 30.29
N SER A 102 -4.12 -7.01 30.13
CA SER A 102 -5.52 -7.42 30.02
C SER A 102 -6.16 -7.53 31.40
N ASN A 103 -7.46 -7.24 31.49
CA ASN A 103 -8.19 -7.26 32.77
C ASN A 103 -8.44 -8.66 33.37
N ASN A 104 -8.20 -9.71 32.59
CA ASN A 104 -8.42 -11.11 32.99
C ASN A 104 -7.45 -12.02 32.22
N SER A 105 -7.59 -13.33 32.42
CA SER A 105 -6.93 -14.36 31.63
C SER A 105 -7.17 -14.13 30.13
N PRO A 106 -6.18 -14.34 29.26
CA PRO A 106 -6.26 -13.96 27.85
C PRO A 106 -7.42 -14.60 27.05
N LEU A 107 -8.00 -15.70 27.52
CA LEU A 107 -9.20 -16.31 26.93
C LEU A 107 -10.48 -15.56 27.32
N LEU A 108 -10.55 -15.05 28.55
CA LEU A 108 -11.74 -14.39 29.09
C LEU A 108 -11.67 -12.86 29.04
N ALA A 109 -10.47 -12.29 28.93
CA ALA A 109 -10.26 -10.85 28.96
C ALA A 109 -11.01 -10.20 27.82
N ASP A 110 -11.86 -9.24 28.10
CA ASP A 110 -12.62 -8.45 27.12
C ASP A 110 -12.03 -7.05 26.93
N GLN A 111 -11.05 -6.68 27.76
CA GLN A 111 -10.41 -5.37 27.76
C GLN A 111 -8.90 -5.47 27.99
N ILE A 112 -8.16 -4.58 27.32
CA ILE A 112 -6.80 -4.20 27.66
C ILE A 112 -6.81 -2.76 28.16
N SER A 113 -6.11 -2.50 29.26
CA SER A 113 -5.89 -1.16 29.77
C SER A 113 -4.41 -0.89 29.90
N GLY A 114 -4.01 0.36 29.68
CA GLY A 114 -2.61 0.71 29.73
C GLY A 114 -2.35 2.17 29.47
N LYS A 115 -1.09 2.46 29.19
CA LYS A 115 -0.60 3.79 28.85
C LYS A 115 0.11 3.78 27.52
N ILE A 116 -0.03 4.90 26.81
CA ILE A 116 0.81 5.25 25.68
C ILE A 116 1.70 6.40 26.10
N HIS A 117 3.01 6.28 25.85
CA HIS A 117 3.97 7.33 26.13
C HIS A 117 4.63 7.81 24.84
N VAL A 118 4.79 9.13 24.72
CA VAL A 118 5.32 9.79 23.53
C VAL A 118 6.64 10.49 23.85
N PHE A 119 7.64 10.26 23.02
CA PHE A 119 8.92 10.95 23.03
C PHE A 119 9.00 11.87 21.81
N LYS A 120 9.30 13.15 22.04
CA LYS A 120 9.29 14.22 21.03
C LYS A 120 10.50 14.21 20.10
N SER A 121 11.59 13.57 20.51
CA SER A 121 12.86 13.55 19.77
C SER A 121 13.54 12.19 19.81
N ARG A 122 14.45 11.98 18.85
CA ARG A 122 15.25 10.75 18.77
C ARG A 122 16.27 10.69 19.91
N GLU A 123 16.78 11.86 20.26
CA GLU A 123 17.80 12.10 21.27
C GLU A 123 17.24 11.72 22.64
N ASP A 124 16.04 12.22 22.97
CA ASP A 124 15.33 11.88 24.21
C ASP A 124 15.01 10.39 24.28
N TRP A 125 14.49 9.82 23.18
CA TRP A 125 14.21 8.38 23.10
C TRP A 125 15.47 7.53 23.38
N ARG A 126 16.57 7.84 22.70
CA ARG A 126 17.83 7.09 22.82
C ARG A 126 18.48 7.23 24.19
N ALA A 127 18.50 8.45 24.72
CA ALA A 127 19.13 8.74 26.01
C ALA A 127 18.35 8.13 27.18
N ARG A 128 17.02 8.17 27.12
CA ARG A 128 16.17 7.87 28.28
C ARG A 128 15.58 6.46 28.28
N ALA A 129 15.25 5.88 27.13
CA ALA A 129 14.44 4.65 27.09
C ALA A 129 14.98 3.52 26.19
N ASP A 130 15.46 3.80 24.98
CA ASP A 130 15.68 2.81 23.91
C ASP A 130 16.44 1.54 24.37
N LYS A 131 17.64 1.72 24.93
CA LYS A 131 18.51 0.59 25.33
C LYS A 131 17.88 -0.25 26.45
N GLN A 132 17.30 0.41 27.44
CA GLN A 132 16.71 -0.25 28.61
C GLN A 132 15.42 -0.97 28.24
N LEU A 133 14.53 -0.31 27.48
CA LEU A 133 13.26 -0.89 27.06
C LEU A 133 13.47 -2.08 26.11
N ARG A 134 14.43 -1.99 25.16
CA ARG A 134 14.80 -3.13 24.30
C ARG A 134 15.24 -4.35 25.10
N LYS A 135 16.04 -4.13 26.16
CA LYS A 135 16.48 -5.21 27.05
C LYS A 135 15.28 -5.87 27.73
N LEU A 136 14.39 -5.08 28.31
CA LEU A 136 13.20 -5.56 29.02
C LEU A 136 12.19 -6.26 28.08
N ILE A 137 12.03 -5.77 26.85
CA ILE A 137 11.25 -6.46 25.81
C ILE A 137 11.90 -7.82 25.49
N GLY A 138 13.22 -7.89 25.39
CA GLY A 138 13.95 -9.15 25.21
C GLY A 138 13.74 -10.14 26.35
N GLU A 139 13.79 -9.66 27.60
CA GLU A 139 13.50 -10.45 28.80
C GLU A 139 12.06 -11.00 28.76
N LEU A 140 11.06 -10.15 28.48
CA LEU A 140 9.66 -10.57 28.31
C LEU A 140 9.49 -11.60 27.18
N TRP A 141 10.22 -11.43 26.08
CA TRP A 141 10.15 -12.34 24.94
C TRP A 141 10.71 -13.74 25.26
N GLN A 142 11.75 -13.82 26.09
CA GLN A 142 12.30 -15.10 26.57
C GLN A 142 11.28 -15.86 27.43
N LEU A 143 10.59 -15.15 28.33
CA LEU A 143 9.56 -15.73 29.21
C LEU A 143 8.41 -16.38 28.45
N ARG A 144 8.14 -15.98 27.19
CA ARG A 144 7.11 -16.58 26.34
C ARG A 144 7.34 -18.07 26.06
N PHE A 145 8.59 -18.52 26.10
CA PHE A 145 8.98 -19.91 25.77
C PHE A 145 9.25 -20.77 27.00
N GLU A 146 9.21 -20.19 28.20
CA GLU A 146 9.48 -20.90 29.44
C GLU A 146 8.21 -21.57 29.96
N SER A 147 8.31 -22.84 30.36
CA SER A 147 7.20 -23.63 30.93
C SER A 147 7.15 -23.58 32.47
N GLN A 148 7.83 -22.61 33.09
CA GLN A 148 8.04 -22.60 34.54
C GLN A 148 6.88 -21.97 35.32
N ILE A 149 6.70 -22.42 36.57
CA ILE A 149 5.65 -21.95 37.51
C ILE A 149 5.77 -20.44 37.81
N ASN A 150 6.96 -19.84 37.66
CA ASN A 150 7.24 -18.46 38.07
C ASN A 150 7.07 -17.41 36.96
N VAL A 151 6.61 -17.79 35.76
CA VAL A 151 6.44 -16.87 34.61
C VAL A 151 5.60 -15.62 34.95
N PRO A 152 4.45 -15.71 35.65
CA PRO A 152 3.62 -14.53 35.93
C PRO A 152 4.35 -13.47 36.77
N ALA A 153 5.08 -13.90 37.81
CA ALA A 153 5.78 -12.98 38.70
C ALA A 153 6.96 -12.29 38.01
N GLN A 154 7.73 -13.04 37.20
CA GLN A 154 8.85 -12.48 36.45
C GLN A 154 8.38 -11.56 35.32
N ALA A 155 7.33 -11.93 34.59
CA ALA A 155 6.75 -11.10 33.54
C ALA A 155 6.19 -9.80 34.11
N ASN A 156 5.53 -9.85 35.27
CA ASN A 156 5.06 -8.67 35.97
C ASN A 156 6.21 -7.75 36.42
N LEU A 157 7.27 -8.31 36.99
CA LEU A 157 8.45 -7.52 37.38
C LEU A 157 9.11 -6.83 36.18
N ALA A 158 9.28 -7.55 35.06
CA ALA A 158 9.84 -6.99 33.83
C ALA A 158 8.92 -5.92 33.23
N PHE A 159 7.60 -6.13 33.28
CA PHE A 159 6.60 -5.14 32.84
C PHE A 159 6.63 -3.86 33.68
N GLU A 160 6.63 -3.95 35.01
CA GLU A 160 6.65 -2.76 35.86
C GLU A 160 7.96 -1.97 35.68
N ARG A 161 9.09 -2.67 35.47
CA ARG A 161 10.35 -2.01 35.09
C ARG A 161 10.26 -1.32 33.73
N ALA A 162 9.64 -1.97 32.74
CA ALA A 162 9.48 -1.40 31.41
C ALA A 162 8.60 -0.16 31.45
N ARG A 163 7.50 -0.22 32.21
CA ARG A 163 6.59 0.88 32.49
C ARG A 163 7.31 2.04 33.17
N GLN A 164 8.07 1.79 34.23
CA GLN A 164 8.84 2.83 34.93
C GLN A 164 9.82 3.54 33.99
N VAL A 165 10.56 2.80 33.16
CA VAL A 165 11.51 3.39 32.18
C VAL A 165 10.84 4.39 31.24
N VAL A 166 9.66 4.06 30.72
CA VAL A 166 8.93 4.96 29.81
C VAL A 166 8.18 6.08 30.56
N GLU A 167 7.66 5.79 31.76
CA GLU A 167 7.05 6.77 32.67
C GLU A 167 8.06 7.78 33.22
N ASP A 168 9.35 7.48 33.27
CA ASP A 168 10.37 8.47 33.63
C ASP A 168 10.88 9.23 32.41
N GLY A 169 11.01 8.55 31.26
CA GLY A 169 11.65 9.13 30.07
C GLY A 169 10.76 10.01 29.19
N ALA A 170 9.47 9.68 29.05
CA ALA A 170 8.60 10.26 28.03
C ALA A 170 8.18 11.70 28.30
N ASP A 171 7.82 12.45 27.25
CA ASP A 171 7.36 13.84 27.35
C ASP A 171 5.86 13.94 27.62
N ILE A 172 5.09 12.99 27.06
CA ILE A 172 3.63 12.94 27.16
C ILE A 172 3.20 11.52 27.52
N GLU A 173 2.19 11.39 28.37
CA GLU A 173 1.50 10.12 28.64
C GLU A 173 -0.02 10.25 28.43
N ILE A 174 -0.67 9.15 28.06
CA ILE A 174 -2.13 9.06 27.98
C ILE A 174 -2.58 7.64 28.37
N ASP A 175 -3.50 7.55 29.32
CA ASP A 175 -4.15 6.28 29.68
C ASP A 175 -5.21 5.92 28.62
N PHE A 176 -5.34 4.64 28.32
CA PHE A 176 -6.35 4.11 27.41
C PHE A 176 -6.97 2.81 27.92
N ASP A 177 -8.20 2.55 27.47
CA ASP A 177 -8.88 1.26 27.55
C ASP A 177 -9.30 0.82 26.16
N LEU A 178 -8.90 -0.38 25.75
CA LEU A 178 -9.28 -1.02 24.49
C LEU A 178 -10.14 -2.24 24.74
N GLN A 179 -11.39 -2.19 24.31
CA GLN A 179 -12.31 -3.31 24.36
C GLN A 179 -12.14 -4.24 23.16
N ARG A 180 -12.51 -5.51 23.32
CA ARG A 180 -12.44 -6.49 22.23
C ARG A 180 -13.31 -6.12 21.04
N ASN A 181 -14.44 -5.47 21.22
CA ASN A 181 -15.26 -5.01 20.09
C ASN A 181 -14.61 -3.88 19.26
N GLY A 182 -13.41 -3.45 19.64
CA GLY A 182 -12.66 -2.38 18.98
C GLY A 182 -12.90 -1.01 19.59
N GLU A 183 -13.86 -0.85 20.50
CA GLU A 183 -14.07 0.44 21.17
C GLU A 183 -12.87 0.80 22.02
N VAL A 184 -12.44 2.05 21.91
CA VAL A 184 -11.29 2.55 22.65
C VAL A 184 -11.61 3.87 23.31
N TYR A 185 -11.13 4.04 24.53
CA TYR A 185 -11.35 5.21 25.35
C TYR A 185 -10.00 5.76 25.81
N PHE A 186 -9.81 7.07 25.68
CA PHE A 186 -8.59 7.74 26.09
C PHE A 186 -8.88 8.81 27.15
N SER A 187 -7.98 8.90 28.13
CA SER A 187 -7.89 10.01 29.08
C SER A 187 -7.40 11.30 28.38
N GLN A 188 -7.31 12.40 29.13
CA GLN A 188 -6.60 13.58 28.62
C GLN A 188 -5.09 13.33 28.60
N PRO A 189 -4.36 13.77 27.55
CA PRO A 189 -2.91 13.67 27.56
C PRO A 189 -2.32 14.51 28.68
N ARG A 190 -1.34 13.95 29.38
CA ARG A 190 -0.57 14.62 30.43
C ARG A 190 0.82 14.92 29.92
N PHE A 191 1.17 16.20 29.91
CA PHE A 191 2.51 16.67 29.58
C PHE A 191 3.35 16.66 30.87
N LYS A 192 4.54 16.07 30.82
CA LYS A 192 5.42 16.04 32.00
C LYS A 192 6.18 17.34 32.20
N GLU A 193 6.49 18.03 31.10
CA GLU A 193 7.16 19.32 31.11
C GLU A 193 6.15 20.45 30.94
N GLU A 194 6.01 21.31 31.95
CA GLU A 194 5.05 22.41 31.94
C GLU A 194 5.35 23.44 30.83
N ALA A 195 6.64 23.67 30.54
CA ALA A 195 7.06 24.54 29.44
C ALA A 195 6.61 24.00 28.07
N LEU A 196 6.75 22.68 27.86
CA LEU A 196 6.25 22.02 26.65
C LEU A 196 4.73 22.14 26.55
N GLN A 197 4.01 21.92 27.65
CA GLN A 197 2.57 22.07 27.69
C GLN A 197 2.15 23.49 27.30
N ARG A 198 2.70 24.50 27.97
CA ARG A 198 2.37 25.91 27.73
C ARG A 198 2.68 26.31 26.29
N ALA A 199 3.85 25.95 25.76
CA ALA A 199 4.21 26.26 24.38
C ALA A 199 3.25 25.59 23.38
N SER A 200 2.86 24.34 23.64
CA SER A 200 1.97 23.58 22.78
C SER A 200 0.53 24.10 22.82
N GLU A 201 0.03 24.46 24.01
CA GLU A 201 -1.31 25.03 24.20
C GLU A 201 -1.40 26.45 23.63
N GLN A 202 -0.39 27.31 23.84
CA GLN A 202 -0.35 28.67 23.28
C GLN A 202 -0.31 28.66 21.75
N PHE A 203 0.53 27.80 21.15
CA PHE A 203 0.58 27.65 19.69
C PHE A 203 -0.76 27.20 19.12
N ALA A 204 -1.38 26.21 19.76
CA ALA A 204 -2.65 25.68 19.29
C ALA A 204 -3.82 26.65 19.50
N GLU A 205 -3.87 27.38 20.61
CA GLU A 205 -4.89 28.40 20.87
C GLU A 205 -4.82 29.54 19.84
N HIS A 206 -3.62 29.99 19.49
CA HIS A 206 -3.40 31.00 18.44
C HIS A 206 -4.00 30.56 17.08
N ASP A 207 -3.89 29.27 16.75
CA ASP A 207 -4.37 28.71 15.48
C ASP A 207 -5.79 28.10 15.57
N GLY A 208 -6.48 28.23 16.71
CA GLY A 208 -7.83 27.68 16.91
C GLY A 208 -7.88 26.15 16.94
N HIS A 209 -6.81 25.51 17.39
CA HIS A 209 -6.64 24.06 17.42
C HIS A 209 -6.70 23.50 18.85
N ASN A 210 -7.24 22.28 18.98
CA ASN A 210 -7.25 21.55 20.25
C ASN A 210 -6.07 20.58 20.31
N ILE A 211 -4.94 21.04 20.84
CA ILE A 211 -3.71 20.24 20.90
C ILE A 211 -3.87 18.94 21.68
N ARG A 212 -4.66 18.95 22.76
CA ARG A 212 -4.90 17.75 23.58
C ARG A 212 -5.61 16.68 22.75
N LYS A 213 -6.60 17.10 21.97
CA LYS A 213 -7.30 16.22 21.03
C LYS A 213 -6.37 15.67 19.95
N TRP A 214 -5.51 16.51 19.37
CA TRP A 214 -4.55 16.08 18.35
C TRP A 214 -3.54 15.06 18.89
N VAL A 215 -2.99 15.30 20.08
CA VAL A 215 -2.11 14.34 20.75
C VAL A 215 -2.84 13.02 21.01
N ALA A 216 -4.08 13.07 21.49
CA ALA A 216 -4.91 11.88 21.68
C ALA A 216 -5.16 11.14 20.34
N ASP A 217 -5.43 11.85 19.24
CA ASP A 217 -5.59 11.25 17.91
C ASP A 217 -4.31 10.53 17.45
N GLN A 218 -3.14 11.11 17.68
CA GLN A 218 -1.87 10.46 17.33
C GLN A 218 -1.62 9.19 18.15
N CYS A 219 -1.95 9.22 19.45
CA CYS A 219 -1.91 8.04 20.32
C CYS A 219 -2.93 6.98 19.88
N TYR A 220 -4.13 7.38 19.43
CA TYR A 220 -5.11 6.48 18.84
C TYR A 220 -4.62 5.84 17.55
N PHE A 221 -4.02 6.62 16.63
CA PHE A 221 -3.46 6.06 15.40
C PHE A 221 -2.34 5.06 15.70
N PHE A 222 -1.48 5.34 16.68
CA PHE A 222 -0.48 4.38 17.15
C PHE A 222 -1.10 3.09 17.68
N LEU A 223 -2.08 3.19 18.59
CA LEU A 223 -2.73 2.02 19.15
C LEU A 223 -3.48 1.20 18.09
N ARG A 224 -4.17 1.88 17.17
CA ARG A 224 -4.84 1.25 16.03
C ARG A 224 -3.83 0.48 15.18
N ASP A 225 -2.75 1.12 14.75
CA ASP A 225 -1.74 0.48 13.91
C ASP A 225 -1.07 -0.70 14.64
N ALA A 226 -0.96 -0.65 15.97
CA ALA A 226 -0.45 -1.75 16.78
C ALA A 226 -1.46 -2.89 16.96
N ALA A 227 -2.78 -2.61 16.98
CA ALA A 227 -3.82 -3.59 17.27
C ALA A 227 -4.56 -4.12 16.02
N HIS A 228 -4.36 -3.49 14.86
CA HIS A 228 -5.07 -3.79 13.63
C HIS A 228 -4.09 -4.02 12.47
N ALA A 229 -4.31 -5.10 11.71
CA ALA A 229 -3.57 -5.39 10.48
C ALA A 229 -4.39 -4.99 9.26
N HIS A 230 -3.82 -4.13 8.42
CA HIS A 230 -4.42 -3.69 7.17
C HIS A 230 -4.48 -4.84 6.15
N GLN A 231 -5.62 -5.53 6.08
CA GLN A 231 -5.84 -6.65 5.14
C GLN A 231 -6.43 -6.17 3.81
N HIS A 232 -7.34 -5.19 3.84
CA HIS A 232 -8.19 -4.84 2.70
C HIS A 232 -8.07 -3.38 2.25
N HIS A 233 -7.21 -2.59 2.88
CA HIS A 233 -6.94 -1.22 2.47
C HIS A 233 -5.49 -0.83 2.68
N GLU A 234 -5.09 0.26 2.03
CA GLU A 234 -3.78 0.86 2.27
C GLU A 234 -3.75 1.54 3.63
N PRO A 235 -2.58 1.63 4.29
CA PRO A 235 -2.45 2.40 5.53
C PRO A 235 -2.80 3.90 5.37
N SER A 236 -2.79 4.41 4.13
CA SER A 236 -3.16 5.80 3.83
C SER A 236 -4.64 6.09 4.09
N SER A 237 -5.51 5.09 4.06
CA SER A 237 -6.93 5.27 4.37
C SER A 237 -7.22 5.25 5.86
N ASP A 238 -6.23 5.07 6.71
CA ASP A 238 -6.48 4.88 8.14
C ASP A 238 -6.96 6.19 8.81
N THR A 239 -6.80 7.34 8.17
CA THR A 239 -7.33 8.63 8.68
C THR A 239 -8.85 8.76 8.56
N ILE A 240 -9.56 7.73 8.07
CA ILE A 240 -11.04 7.73 8.01
C ILE A 240 -11.65 7.83 9.41
N LEU A 241 -11.03 7.16 10.38
CA LEU A 241 -11.50 7.15 11.76
C LEU A 241 -10.58 8.02 12.60
N ILE A 242 -11.18 8.94 13.34
CA ILE A 242 -10.52 9.80 14.33
C ILE A 242 -11.24 9.65 15.67
N LEU A 243 -10.57 9.99 16.78
CA LEU A 243 -11.27 10.04 18.07
C LEU A 243 -12.38 11.09 18.01
N GLN A 244 -13.44 10.82 18.74
CA GLN A 244 -14.57 11.70 18.96
C GLN A 244 -14.51 12.20 20.40
N ASP A 245 -15.00 13.42 20.63
CA ASP A 245 -15.26 13.89 21.99
C ASP A 245 -16.42 13.10 22.57
N ARG A 246 -16.18 12.46 23.71
CA ARG A 246 -17.16 11.68 24.45
C ARG A 246 -17.97 12.61 25.33
N LYS A 247 -19.23 12.78 24.98
CA LYS A 247 -20.24 13.44 25.81
C LYS A 247 -20.90 12.40 26.73
N SER A 248 -21.93 12.82 27.47
CA SER A 248 -22.71 11.91 28.32
C SER A 248 -23.48 10.86 27.52
N ASP A 249 -23.79 11.13 26.25
CA ASP A 249 -24.48 10.20 25.35
C ASP A 249 -23.48 9.44 24.45
N ASP A 250 -23.55 8.11 24.50
CA ASP A 250 -22.73 7.23 23.65
C ASP A 250 -23.24 7.17 22.19
N VAL A 251 -24.37 7.82 21.88
CA VAL A 251 -25.06 7.73 20.58
C VAL A 251 -24.37 8.55 19.50
N GLN A 252 -24.06 9.83 19.77
CA GLN A 252 -23.61 10.75 18.73
C GLN A 252 -22.27 10.35 18.12
N TRP A 253 -21.29 9.94 18.94
CA TRP A 253 -19.96 9.58 18.44
C TRP A 253 -20.01 8.33 17.54
N ARG A 254 -20.91 7.38 17.83
CA ARG A 254 -21.12 6.18 17.02
C ARG A 254 -21.73 6.54 15.66
N LYS A 255 -22.73 7.43 15.64
CA LYS A 255 -23.27 7.96 14.39
C LYS A 255 -22.16 8.62 13.56
N ASN A 256 -21.30 9.42 14.19
CA ASN A 256 -20.16 10.06 13.50
C ASN A 256 -19.20 9.04 12.89
N VAL A 257 -18.91 7.93 13.58
CA VAL A 257 -18.07 6.85 13.03
C VAL A 257 -18.73 6.21 11.81
N ILE A 258 -20.02 5.86 11.88
CA ILE A 258 -20.76 5.28 10.75
C ILE A 258 -20.80 6.25 9.57
N TYR A 259 -21.09 7.52 9.80
CA TYR A 259 -21.08 8.54 8.74
C TYR A 259 -19.69 8.68 8.10
N SER A 260 -18.62 8.64 8.89
CA SER A 260 -17.24 8.72 8.40
C SER A 260 -16.89 7.53 7.49
N LEU A 261 -17.30 6.32 7.88
CA LEU A 261 -17.14 5.11 7.07
C LEU A 261 -17.95 5.20 5.76
N HIS A 262 -19.22 5.61 5.82
CA HIS A 262 -20.04 5.80 4.61
C HIS A 262 -19.49 6.87 3.68
N TYR A 263 -19.03 8.00 4.22
CA TYR A 263 -18.39 9.05 3.43
C TYR A 263 -17.16 8.51 2.68
N ALA A 264 -16.32 7.72 3.36
CA ALA A 264 -15.18 7.08 2.74
C ALA A 264 -15.59 6.10 1.62
N ILE A 265 -16.63 5.28 1.84
CA ILE A 265 -17.19 4.38 0.82
C ILE A 265 -17.63 5.16 -0.42
N ILE A 266 -18.35 6.27 -0.25
CA ILE A 266 -18.81 7.12 -1.36
C ILE A 266 -17.61 7.70 -2.12
N ARG A 267 -16.59 8.17 -1.40
CA ARG A 267 -15.37 8.72 -2.00
C ARG A 267 -14.64 7.67 -2.84
N PHE A 268 -14.39 6.48 -2.30
CA PHE A 268 -13.75 5.39 -3.04
C PHE A 268 -14.61 4.85 -4.18
N LYS A 269 -15.94 4.82 -4.03
CA LYS A 269 -16.87 4.45 -5.10
C LYS A 269 -16.80 5.42 -6.29
N ARG A 270 -16.42 6.68 -6.10
CA ARG A 270 -16.28 7.65 -7.20
C ARG A 270 -14.97 7.51 -7.99
N ASP A 271 -13.97 6.85 -7.42
CA ASP A 271 -12.69 6.59 -8.07
C ASP A 271 -12.86 5.55 -9.20
N PRO A 272 -12.34 5.80 -10.42
CA PRO A 272 -12.37 4.82 -11.51
C PRO A 272 -11.47 3.59 -11.30
N ASP A 273 -10.62 3.55 -10.26
CA ASP A 273 -9.77 2.38 -9.98
C ASP A 273 -10.58 1.18 -9.41
N ALA A 274 -10.35 -0.01 -9.98
CA ALA A 274 -10.94 -1.26 -9.47
C ALA A 274 -10.55 -1.51 -8.02
N ARG A 275 -9.29 -1.20 -7.64
CA ARG A 275 -8.81 -1.39 -6.27
C ARG A 275 -9.55 -0.48 -5.30
N SER A 276 -9.94 0.72 -5.71
CA SER A 276 -10.76 1.63 -4.89
C SER A 276 -12.15 1.03 -4.62
N SER A 277 -12.74 0.31 -5.60
CA SER A 277 -14.01 -0.39 -5.38
C SER A 277 -13.86 -1.56 -4.40
N LEU A 278 -12.76 -2.32 -4.48
CA LEU A 278 -12.43 -3.36 -3.49
C LEU A 278 -12.22 -2.79 -2.08
N ARG A 279 -11.51 -1.65 -1.96
CA ARG A 279 -11.34 -0.94 -0.67
C ARG A 279 -12.67 -0.49 -0.10
N ALA A 280 -13.55 0.06 -0.92
CA ALA A 280 -14.89 0.46 -0.52
C ALA A 280 -15.68 -0.72 0.07
N MET A 281 -15.56 -1.92 -0.51
CA MET A 281 -16.18 -3.13 0.04
C MET A 281 -15.58 -3.54 1.40
N GLY A 282 -14.25 -3.42 1.57
CA GLY A 282 -13.60 -3.64 2.86
C GLY A 282 -14.09 -2.67 3.94
N ILE A 283 -14.23 -1.38 3.59
CA ILE A 283 -14.78 -0.36 4.51
C ILE A 283 -16.26 -0.63 4.82
N LEU A 284 -17.04 -1.09 3.84
CA LEU A 284 -18.43 -1.50 4.06
C LEU A 284 -18.53 -2.66 5.05
N ALA A 285 -17.62 -3.63 4.99
CA ALA A 285 -17.58 -4.71 5.98
C ALA A 285 -17.27 -4.20 7.40
N TYR A 286 -16.38 -3.22 7.54
CA TYR A 286 -16.16 -2.56 8.84
C TYR A 286 -17.38 -1.78 9.32
N CYS A 287 -18.08 -1.09 8.42
CA CYS A 287 -19.30 -0.36 8.74
C CYS A 287 -20.38 -1.30 9.28
N LYS A 288 -20.62 -2.43 8.59
CA LYS A 288 -21.52 -3.51 9.05
C LYS A 288 -21.15 -4.00 10.45
N SER A 289 -19.89 -4.36 10.65
CA SER A 289 -19.43 -4.88 11.95
C SER A 289 -19.58 -3.86 13.08
N PHE A 290 -19.30 -2.59 12.84
CA PHE A 290 -19.48 -1.54 13.84
C PHE A 290 -20.96 -1.24 14.12
N ALA A 291 -21.81 -1.24 13.09
CA ALA A 291 -23.26 -1.12 13.23
C ALA A 291 -23.84 -2.23 14.12
N ASP A 292 -23.40 -3.48 13.90
CA ASP A 292 -23.78 -4.62 14.75
C ASP A 292 -23.32 -4.45 16.21
N CYS A 293 -22.09 -3.97 16.42
CA CYS A 293 -21.59 -3.64 17.76
C CYS A 293 -22.45 -2.56 18.43
N CYS A 294 -22.83 -1.52 17.69
CA CYS A 294 -23.70 -0.45 18.17
C CYS A 294 -25.09 -0.97 18.51
N LYS A 295 -25.69 -1.81 17.65
CA LYS A 295 -27.00 -2.41 17.87
C LYS A 295 -27.03 -3.27 19.12
N ALA A 296 -25.99 -4.09 19.33
CA ALA A 296 -25.86 -4.94 20.52
C ALA A 296 -25.75 -4.11 21.81
N LYS A 297 -25.03 -2.98 21.78
CA LYS A 297 -24.77 -2.15 22.96
C LYS A 297 -25.90 -1.18 23.29
N LEU A 298 -26.49 -0.53 22.28
CA LEU A 298 -27.51 0.51 22.45
C LEU A 298 -28.94 -0.02 22.54
N LYS A 299 -29.21 -1.22 22.02
CA LYS A 299 -30.55 -1.83 22.01
C LYS A 299 -31.61 -0.90 21.41
N GLU A 300 -32.48 -0.31 22.22
CA GLU A 300 -33.56 0.58 21.76
C GLU A 300 -33.04 1.92 21.26
N ASP A 301 -31.94 2.44 21.82
CA ASP A 301 -31.34 3.72 21.40
C ASP A 301 -30.70 3.64 20.00
N TYR A 302 -30.59 2.43 19.43
CA TYR A 302 -30.14 2.23 18.06
C TYR A 302 -31.18 2.67 17.01
N ARG A 303 -32.44 2.89 17.38
CA ARG A 303 -33.52 3.23 16.43
C ARG A 303 -33.26 4.50 15.63
N ASP A 304 -32.49 5.44 16.17
CA ASP A 304 -32.19 6.71 15.52
C ASP A 304 -30.94 6.66 14.62
N PHE A 305 -30.39 5.47 14.38
CA PHE A 305 -29.24 5.31 13.49
C PHE A 305 -29.67 5.39 12.02
N PRO A 306 -28.81 5.97 11.16
CA PRO A 306 -29.10 6.01 9.73
C PRO A 306 -29.23 4.59 9.16
N ASP A 307 -30.33 4.34 8.46
CA ASP A 307 -30.54 3.12 7.69
C ASP A 307 -29.94 3.28 6.30
N PHE A 308 -28.88 2.51 6.02
CA PHE A 308 -28.25 2.48 4.71
C PHE A 308 -28.61 1.16 4.03
N ASN A 309 -28.98 1.20 2.76
CA ASN A 309 -29.22 0.00 1.97
C ASN A 309 -27.87 -0.66 1.58
N GLU A 310 -27.23 -1.30 2.57
CA GLU A 310 -25.88 -1.84 2.46
C GLU A 310 -25.77 -2.98 1.45
N ASP A 311 -26.83 -3.78 1.28
CA ASP A 311 -26.84 -4.89 0.33
C ASP A 311 -26.90 -4.39 -1.11
N ALA A 312 -27.74 -3.39 -1.40
CA ALA A 312 -27.72 -2.73 -2.71
C ALA A 312 -26.39 -2.00 -2.97
N LEU A 313 -25.79 -1.41 -1.92
CA LEU A 313 -24.48 -0.78 -2.03
C LEU A 313 -23.37 -1.80 -2.34
N LEU A 314 -23.38 -2.95 -1.66
CA LEU A 314 -22.44 -4.04 -1.91
C LEU A 314 -22.56 -4.56 -3.35
N LEU A 315 -23.79 -4.85 -3.81
CA LEU A 315 -24.04 -5.28 -5.19
C LEU A 315 -23.57 -4.24 -6.21
N SER A 316 -23.80 -2.95 -5.93
CA SER A 316 -23.33 -1.85 -6.78
C SER A 316 -21.80 -1.76 -6.84
N LEU A 317 -21.11 -1.97 -5.72
CA LEU A 317 -19.64 -1.99 -5.66
C LEU A 317 -19.06 -3.21 -6.38
N GLN A 318 -19.68 -4.38 -6.23
CA GLN A 318 -19.29 -5.62 -6.93
C GLN A 318 -19.49 -5.48 -8.44
N ALA A 319 -20.63 -4.96 -8.88
CA ALA A 319 -20.91 -4.72 -10.29
C ALA A 319 -19.86 -3.77 -10.91
N LYS A 320 -19.53 -2.67 -10.21
CA LYS A 320 -18.49 -1.73 -10.66
C LYS A 320 -17.10 -2.37 -10.70
N ALA A 321 -16.72 -3.14 -9.67
CA ALA A 321 -15.43 -3.82 -9.64
C ALA A 321 -15.30 -4.83 -10.81
N ASN A 322 -16.36 -5.60 -11.07
CA ASN A 322 -16.42 -6.54 -12.19
C ASN A 322 -16.38 -5.83 -13.54
N GLU A 323 -17.11 -4.72 -13.70
CA GLU A 323 -17.07 -3.91 -14.93
C GLU A 323 -15.66 -3.39 -15.23
N ILE A 324 -14.96 -2.85 -14.22
CA ILE A 324 -13.58 -2.37 -14.41
C ILE A 324 -12.64 -3.53 -14.69
N ALA A 325 -12.75 -4.65 -13.98
CA ALA A 325 -11.92 -5.83 -14.21
C ALA A 325 -12.10 -6.39 -15.64
N VAL A 326 -13.34 -6.45 -16.13
CA VAL A 326 -13.64 -6.84 -17.51
C VAL A 326 -13.06 -5.83 -18.49
N ALA A 327 -13.19 -4.52 -18.23
CA ALA A 327 -12.59 -3.48 -19.07
C ALA A 327 -11.06 -3.59 -19.12
N GLU A 328 -10.40 -3.82 -17.98
CA GLU A 328 -8.95 -4.04 -17.89
C GLU A 328 -8.53 -5.31 -18.65
N GLN A 329 -9.29 -6.40 -18.54
CA GLN A 329 -9.04 -7.64 -19.28
C GLN A 329 -9.22 -7.45 -20.79
N ILE A 330 -10.24 -6.69 -21.23
CA ILE A 330 -10.42 -6.35 -22.65
C ILE A 330 -9.23 -5.53 -23.15
N VAL A 331 -8.75 -4.56 -22.37
CA VAL A 331 -7.56 -3.78 -22.70
C VAL A 331 -6.31 -4.66 -22.77
N ALA A 332 -6.09 -5.53 -21.79
CA ALA A 332 -4.97 -6.48 -21.78
C ALA A 332 -5.01 -7.45 -22.97
N ASN A 333 -6.19 -7.98 -23.30
CA ASN A 333 -6.38 -8.84 -24.47
C ASN A 333 -6.12 -8.11 -25.78
N ARG A 334 -6.52 -6.84 -25.90
CA ARG A 334 -6.18 -6.00 -27.07
C ARG A 334 -4.68 -5.76 -27.16
N GLN A 335 -4.01 -5.49 -26.04
CA GLN A 335 -2.56 -5.34 -25.99
C GLN A 335 -1.86 -6.63 -26.43
N ASN A 336 -2.26 -7.78 -25.89
CA ASN A 336 -1.73 -9.10 -26.28
C ASN A 336 -2.03 -9.44 -27.75
N ALA A 337 -3.19 -9.05 -28.28
CA ALA A 337 -3.50 -9.20 -29.70
C ALA A 337 -2.60 -8.31 -30.56
N SER A 338 -2.33 -7.07 -30.14
CA SER A 338 -1.43 -6.15 -30.85
C SER A 338 0.02 -6.65 -30.85
N THR A 339 0.50 -7.16 -29.71
CA THR A 339 1.84 -7.74 -29.60
C THR A 339 1.96 -9.01 -30.45
N SER A 340 0.94 -9.86 -30.45
CA SER A 340 0.91 -11.08 -31.26
C SER A 340 0.91 -10.76 -32.76
N LYS A 341 0.14 -9.76 -33.21
CA LYS A 341 0.17 -9.26 -34.59
C LYS A 341 1.53 -8.69 -34.98
N ALA A 342 2.16 -7.92 -34.09
CA ALA A 342 3.50 -7.38 -34.32
C ALA A 342 4.56 -8.49 -34.45
N VAL A 343 4.53 -9.49 -33.57
CA VAL A 343 5.42 -10.65 -33.63
C VAL A 343 5.19 -11.45 -34.91
N ALA A 344 3.94 -11.74 -35.27
CA ALA A 344 3.62 -12.45 -36.50
C ALA A 344 4.14 -11.71 -37.75
N SER A 345 3.93 -10.39 -37.83
CA SER A 345 4.44 -9.57 -38.92
C SER A 345 5.97 -9.62 -39.02
N ARG A 346 6.69 -9.54 -37.90
CA ARG A 346 8.16 -9.65 -37.86
C ARG A 346 8.64 -11.04 -38.32
N THR A 347 7.98 -12.11 -37.86
CA THR A 347 8.32 -13.47 -38.26
C THR A 347 8.12 -13.69 -39.76
N VAL A 348 7.02 -13.19 -40.33
CA VAL A 348 6.76 -13.27 -41.77
C VAL A 348 7.85 -12.54 -42.57
N VAL A 349 8.24 -11.33 -42.15
CA VAL A 349 9.29 -10.56 -42.82
C VAL A 349 10.65 -11.24 -42.70
N LEU A 350 11.00 -11.79 -41.54
CA LEU A 350 12.25 -12.55 -41.36
C LEU A 350 12.29 -13.80 -42.24
N ALA A 351 11.18 -14.56 -42.31
CA ALA A 351 11.09 -15.72 -43.18
C ALA A 351 11.22 -15.34 -44.66
N PHE A 352 10.56 -14.26 -45.08
CA PHE A 352 10.69 -13.73 -46.44
C PHE A 352 12.14 -13.34 -46.77
N VAL A 353 12.81 -12.59 -45.89
CA VAL A 353 14.22 -12.22 -46.05
C VAL A 353 15.11 -13.46 -46.14
N ALA A 354 14.88 -14.46 -45.29
CA ALA A 354 15.66 -15.70 -45.31
C ALA A 354 15.51 -16.45 -46.65
N ILE A 355 14.30 -16.49 -47.23
CA ILE A 355 14.05 -17.07 -48.56
C ILE A 355 14.82 -16.28 -49.62
N VAL A 356 14.73 -14.95 -49.63
CA VAL A 356 15.45 -14.09 -50.60
C VAL A 356 16.96 -14.34 -50.52
N VAL A 357 17.53 -14.34 -49.31
CA VAL A 357 18.96 -14.59 -49.10
C VAL A 357 19.36 -16.00 -49.55
N ALA A 358 18.54 -17.02 -49.26
CA ALA A 358 18.80 -18.39 -49.69
C ALA A 358 18.75 -18.53 -51.21
N THR A 359 17.77 -17.92 -51.88
CA THR A 359 17.67 -17.92 -53.35
C THR A 359 18.88 -17.24 -53.98
N ILE A 360 19.29 -16.08 -53.48
CA ILE A 360 20.48 -15.37 -53.99
C ILE A 360 21.74 -16.20 -53.76
N ALA A 361 21.90 -16.82 -52.59
CA ALA A 361 23.04 -17.70 -52.30
C ALA A 361 23.09 -18.88 -53.29
N ILE A 362 21.95 -19.50 -53.60
CA ILE A 362 21.86 -20.57 -54.61
C ILE A 362 22.24 -20.04 -56.00
N LEU A 363 21.81 -18.84 -56.39
CA LEU A 363 22.16 -18.24 -57.69
C LEU A 363 23.65 -17.89 -57.82
N ILE A 364 24.33 -17.59 -56.70
CA ILE A 364 25.77 -17.30 -56.66
C ILE A 364 26.61 -18.59 -56.72
N GLN A 365 26.09 -19.70 -56.19
CA GLN A 365 26.85 -20.94 -56.00
C GLN A 365 27.31 -21.63 -57.29
N PRO A 366 26.53 -21.68 -58.40
CA PRO A 366 27.07 -22.05 -59.69
C PRO A 366 27.78 -20.83 -60.25
N ARG A 367 29.07 -20.67 -59.95
CA ARG A 367 29.94 -19.92 -60.86
C ARG A 367 30.01 -20.71 -62.15
N ILE A 368 28.99 -20.53 -62.99
CA ILE A 368 28.95 -21.01 -64.37
C ILE A 368 30.27 -20.57 -64.97
N SER A 369 31.07 -21.55 -65.38
CA SER A 369 32.38 -21.28 -65.96
C SER A 369 32.19 -20.39 -67.19
N SER A 370 33.19 -19.59 -67.57
CA SER A 370 33.09 -18.80 -68.80
C SER A 370 32.81 -19.65 -70.04
N GLU A 371 33.08 -20.97 -69.97
CA GLU A 371 32.83 -21.96 -71.03
C GLU A 371 31.34 -22.35 -71.10
N ASP A 372 30.63 -22.41 -69.97
CA ASP A 372 29.20 -22.75 -69.91
C ASP A 372 28.27 -21.58 -70.26
N LYS A 373 28.84 -20.37 -70.41
CA LYS A 373 28.10 -19.15 -70.77
C LYS A 373 27.35 -19.28 -72.09
N GLU A 374 27.92 -20.00 -73.07
CA GLU A 374 27.29 -20.21 -74.38
C GLU A 374 26.04 -21.11 -74.28
N HIS A 375 26.03 -22.04 -73.32
CA HIS A 375 24.95 -23.00 -73.13
C HIS A 375 23.79 -22.43 -72.29
N PHE A 376 24.08 -21.57 -71.31
CA PHE A 376 23.09 -20.99 -70.40
C PHE A 376 23.27 -19.47 -70.21
N PRO A 377 23.13 -18.66 -71.27
CA PRO A 377 23.46 -17.24 -71.23
C PRO A 377 22.62 -16.44 -70.22
N LEU A 378 21.32 -16.77 -70.08
CA LEU A 378 20.42 -16.12 -69.12
C LEU A 378 20.81 -16.44 -67.67
N LEU A 379 21.12 -17.70 -67.37
CA LEU A 379 21.50 -18.10 -66.02
C LEU A 379 22.85 -17.50 -65.61
N TYR A 380 23.80 -17.42 -66.55
CA TYR A 380 25.07 -16.72 -66.35
C TYR A 380 24.87 -15.23 -66.05
N GLN A 381 24.00 -14.54 -66.80
CA GLN A 381 23.68 -13.13 -66.56
C GLN A 381 23.02 -12.92 -65.18
N VAL A 382 22.02 -13.74 -64.83
CA VAL A 382 21.33 -13.65 -63.54
C VAL A 382 22.27 -13.96 -62.38
N SER A 383 23.14 -14.97 -62.50
CA SER A 383 24.14 -15.32 -61.49
C SER A 383 25.18 -14.21 -61.30
N THR A 384 25.69 -13.65 -62.40
CA THR A 384 26.66 -12.54 -62.36
C THR A 384 26.05 -11.30 -61.72
N PHE A 385 24.82 -10.93 -62.11
CA PHE A 385 24.07 -9.83 -61.50
C PHE A 385 23.83 -10.05 -60.00
N ALA A 386 23.43 -11.26 -59.60
CA ALA A 386 23.21 -11.60 -58.19
C ALA A 386 24.51 -11.53 -57.38
N ALA A 387 25.64 -11.96 -57.94
CA ALA A 387 26.95 -11.90 -57.31
C ALA A 387 27.46 -10.45 -57.15
N GLU A 388 27.32 -9.62 -58.18
CA GLU A 388 27.72 -8.20 -58.14
C GLU A 388 26.87 -7.39 -57.15
N ASN A 389 25.60 -7.77 -56.97
CA ASN A 389 24.65 -7.04 -56.12
C ASN A 389 24.37 -7.70 -54.76
N PHE A 390 25.11 -8.74 -54.38
CA PHE A 390 24.86 -9.51 -53.16
C PHE A 390 24.75 -8.64 -51.90
N PHE A 391 25.71 -7.74 -51.68
CA PHE A 391 25.71 -6.84 -50.53
C PHE A 391 24.55 -5.83 -50.57
N ASN A 392 24.13 -5.38 -51.76
CA ASN A 392 22.95 -4.52 -51.92
C ASN A 392 21.68 -5.27 -51.49
N PHE A 393 21.53 -6.55 -51.83
CA PHE A 393 20.38 -7.35 -51.40
C PHE A 393 20.35 -7.60 -49.88
N ILE A 394 21.51 -7.85 -49.26
CA ILE A 394 21.61 -7.97 -47.79
C ILE A 394 21.25 -6.65 -47.13
N GLY A 395 21.78 -5.53 -47.62
CA GLY A 395 21.47 -4.21 -47.09
C GLY A 395 19.98 -3.87 -47.18
N ALA A 396 19.35 -4.17 -48.33
CA ALA A 396 17.92 -3.94 -48.54
C ALA A 396 17.08 -4.78 -47.56
N SER A 397 17.46 -6.05 -47.39
CA SER A 397 16.81 -6.97 -46.47
C SER A 397 16.92 -6.52 -45.01
N ALA A 398 18.08 -6.04 -44.59
CA ALA A 398 18.29 -5.47 -43.26
C ALA A 398 17.42 -4.22 -43.04
N LEU A 399 17.32 -3.34 -44.05
CA LEU A 399 16.46 -2.16 -43.99
C LEU A 399 14.98 -2.52 -43.83
N ILE A 400 14.49 -3.54 -44.55
CA ILE A 400 13.11 -4.04 -44.43
C ILE A 400 12.84 -4.58 -43.02
N ILE A 401 13.78 -5.33 -42.45
CA ILE A 401 13.67 -5.83 -41.07
C ILE A 401 13.61 -4.67 -40.08
N VAL A 402 14.51 -3.70 -40.19
CA VAL A 402 14.56 -2.52 -39.30
C VAL A 402 13.28 -1.70 -39.42
N LEU A 403 12.78 -1.45 -40.64
CA LEU A 403 11.56 -0.71 -40.87
C LEU A 403 10.33 -1.44 -40.31
N THR A 404 10.25 -2.75 -40.51
CA THR A 404 9.19 -3.59 -39.94
C THR A 404 9.25 -3.57 -38.41
N TRP A 405 10.45 -3.67 -37.83
CA TRP A 405 10.64 -3.62 -36.39
C TRP A 405 10.21 -2.26 -35.83
N PHE A 406 10.65 -1.17 -36.47
CA PHE A 406 10.32 0.19 -36.06
C PHE A 406 8.81 0.46 -36.15
N THR A 407 8.17 0.13 -37.28
CA THR A 407 6.73 0.36 -37.48
C THR A 407 5.87 -0.45 -36.51
N THR A 408 6.19 -1.73 -36.31
CA THR A 408 5.47 -2.59 -35.35
C THR A 408 5.74 -2.21 -33.89
N ALA A 409 6.96 -1.79 -33.54
CA ALA A 409 7.29 -1.31 -32.20
C ALA A 409 6.63 0.05 -31.89
N PHE A 410 6.59 0.96 -32.88
CA PHE A 410 5.94 2.26 -32.73
C PHE A 410 4.42 2.10 -32.57
N ASN A 411 3.80 1.20 -33.34
CA ASN A 411 2.37 0.92 -33.21
C ASN A 411 2.03 0.35 -31.82
N MET A 412 2.87 -0.55 -31.29
CA MET A 412 2.75 -1.04 -29.91
C MET A 412 2.92 0.07 -28.87
N ALA A 413 3.82 1.03 -29.11
CA ALA A 413 4.05 2.16 -28.20
C ALA A 413 2.86 3.13 -28.17
N MET A 414 2.22 3.37 -29.32
CA MET A 414 1.04 4.24 -29.44
C MET A 414 -0.22 3.61 -28.80
N ASP A 415 -0.43 2.30 -28.95
CA ASP A 415 -1.55 1.59 -28.32
C ASP A 415 -1.41 1.49 -26.79
N ASN A 416 -0.19 1.56 -26.29
CA ASN A 416 0.07 1.70 -24.86
C ASN A 416 -0.27 3.13 -24.40
N ARG A 417 -1.57 3.43 -24.27
CA ARG A 417 -2.12 4.70 -23.76
C ARG A 417 -1.55 5.15 -22.41
N ARG A 418 -0.87 4.27 -21.65
CA ARG A 418 -0.07 4.63 -20.47
C ARG A 418 1.13 5.50 -20.81
N LEU A 419 1.81 5.25 -21.92
CA LEU A 419 2.87 6.13 -22.42
C LEU A 419 2.27 7.48 -22.81
N GLY A 420 1.07 7.50 -23.39
CA GLY A 420 0.29 8.72 -23.63
C GLY A 420 -0.08 9.47 -22.35
N ARG A 421 -0.51 8.79 -21.28
CA ARG A 421 -0.84 9.40 -19.99
C ARG A 421 0.39 9.85 -19.21
N SER A 422 1.47 9.07 -19.18
CA SER A 422 2.74 9.43 -18.53
C SER A 422 3.52 10.48 -19.35
N LEU A 423 3.44 10.47 -20.68
CA LEU A 423 3.86 11.59 -21.53
C LEU A 423 2.95 12.80 -21.31
N LEU A 424 1.63 12.64 -21.18
CA LEU A 424 0.71 13.73 -20.87
C LEU A 424 0.96 14.32 -19.50
N GLU A 425 1.25 13.51 -18.48
CA GLU A 425 1.60 13.93 -17.13
C GLU A 425 3.00 14.58 -17.11
N ALA A 426 4.00 14.00 -17.79
CA ALA A 426 5.33 14.58 -17.95
C ALA A 426 5.31 15.88 -18.78
N THR A 427 4.47 15.95 -19.82
CA THR A 427 4.25 17.17 -20.60
C THR A 427 3.36 18.16 -19.85
N TYR A 428 2.45 17.75 -18.97
CA TYR A 428 1.69 18.68 -18.13
C TYR A 428 2.59 19.40 -17.13
N VAL A 429 3.57 18.70 -16.57
CA VAL A 429 4.48 19.27 -15.56
C VAL A 429 5.53 20.19 -16.21
N ARG A 430 5.95 19.99 -17.48
CA ARG A 430 6.83 20.90 -18.25
C ARG A 430 6.60 20.84 -19.78
N LYS A 431 5.57 21.54 -20.29
CA LYS A 431 5.06 21.41 -21.69
C LYS A 431 6.06 21.62 -22.82
N ARG A 432 7.01 22.54 -22.72
CA ARG A 432 7.79 22.98 -23.90
C ARG A 432 9.11 22.23 -24.09
N SER A 433 9.80 21.87 -23.01
CA SER A 433 11.13 21.25 -23.09
C SER A 433 11.09 19.78 -23.48
N ALA A 434 10.11 19.02 -22.96
CA ALA A 434 10.00 17.59 -23.26
C ALA A 434 9.60 17.33 -24.72
N ILE A 435 8.69 18.14 -25.28
CA ILE A 435 8.25 18.04 -26.68
C ILE A 435 9.40 18.40 -27.63
N ALA A 436 10.14 19.47 -27.33
CA ALA A 436 11.31 19.87 -28.12
C ALA A 436 12.39 18.78 -28.13
N LEU A 437 12.68 18.17 -26.97
CA LEU A 437 13.71 17.14 -26.87
C LEU A 437 13.34 15.87 -27.66
N LEU A 438 12.09 15.41 -27.56
CA LEU A 438 11.61 14.26 -28.34
C LEU A 438 11.63 14.55 -29.85
N PHE A 439 11.17 15.72 -30.27
CA PHE A 439 11.16 16.12 -31.68
C PHE A 439 12.59 16.19 -32.27
N VAL A 440 13.52 16.82 -31.55
CA VAL A 440 14.93 16.92 -31.95
C VAL A 440 15.58 15.54 -32.01
N SER A 441 15.33 14.68 -31.02
CA SER A 441 15.88 13.31 -31.03
C SER A 441 15.36 12.48 -32.21
N GLY A 442 14.09 12.63 -32.58
CA GLY A 442 13.51 11.97 -33.75
C GLY A 442 14.13 12.44 -35.06
N LEU A 443 14.30 13.76 -35.23
CA LEU A 443 14.94 14.33 -36.42
C LEU A 443 16.40 13.89 -36.55
N LEU A 444 17.15 13.80 -35.45
CA LEU A 444 18.53 13.33 -35.46
C LEU A 444 18.64 11.85 -35.88
N VAL A 445 17.74 10.99 -35.40
CA VAL A 445 17.73 9.58 -35.79
C VAL A 445 17.37 9.42 -37.27
N ILE A 446 16.34 10.13 -37.76
CA ILE A 446 15.93 10.08 -39.17
C ILE A 446 17.05 10.62 -40.07
N GLY A 447 17.59 11.80 -39.74
CA GLY A 447 18.67 12.44 -40.51
C GLY A 447 19.94 11.59 -40.51
N GLY A 448 20.33 11.04 -39.35
CA GLY A 448 21.47 10.14 -39.21
C GLY A 448 21.31 8.87 -40.04
N THR A 449 20.13 8.26 -40.04
CA THR A 449 19.85 7.05 -40.83
C THR A 449 19.90 7.34 -42.33
N ILE A 450 19.23 8.39 -42.80
CA ILE A 450 19.25 8.78 -44.21
C ILE A 450 20.69 9.09 -44.66
N TRP A 451 21.46 9.79 -43.83
CA TRP A 451 22.84 10.15 -44.17
C TRP A 451 23.77 8.95 -44.21
N LEU A 452 23.73 8.07 -43.19
CA LEU A 452 24.59 6.88 -43.13
C LEU A 452 24.30 5.90 -44.28
N PHE A 453 23.02 5.77 -44.65
CA PHE A 453 22.59 4.80 -45.65
C PHE A 453 22.40 5.39 -47.06
N LYS A 454 22.62 6.71 -47.26
CA LYS A 454 22.46 7.36 -48.57
C LYS A 454 23.22 6.64 -49.71
N PRO A 455 24.50 6.25 -49.55
CA PRO A 455 25.22 5.56 -50.62
C PRO A 455 24.62 4.19 -50.91
N ALA A 456 24.21 3.47 -49.86
CA ALA A 456 23.60 2.14 -49.97
C ALA A 456 22.20 2.20 -50.61
N VAL A 457 21.40 3.22 -50.30
CA VAL A 457 20.07 3.41 -50.91
C VAL A 457 20.20 3.76 -52.39
N LEU A 458 21.14 4.65 -52.75
CA LEU A 458 21.40 4.99 -54.14
C LEU A 458 21.94 3.78 -54.92
N SER A 459 22.87 3.02 -54.32
CA SER A 459 23.41 1.79 -54.92
C SER A 459 22.41 0.63 -54.98
N MET A 460 21.30 0.67 -54.24
CA MET A 460 20.20 -0.28 -54.36
C MET A 460 19.20 0.09 -55.46
N LEU A 461 19.02 1.39 -55.75
CA LEU A 461 18.07 1.85 -56.76
C LEU A 461 18.57 1.62 -58.20
N GLU A 462 19.87 1.74 -58.44
CA GLU A 462 20.49 1.47 -59.74
C GLU A 462 20.24 0.03 -60.24
N PRO A 463 20.54 -1.03 -59.45
CA PRO A 463 20.31 -2.41 -59.85
C PRO A 463 18.83 -2.74 -60.07
N ILE A 464 17.92 -2.13 -59.33
CA ILE A 464 16.47 -2.30 -59.55
C ILE A 464 16.07 -1.72 -60.91
N ALA A 465 16.56 -0.53 -61.25
CA ALA A 465 16.30 0.10 -62.54
C ALA A 465 16.89 -0.73 -63.70
N ASP A 466 18.10 -1.27 -63.53
CA ASP A 466 18.76 -2.10 -64.54
C ASP A 466 18.08 -3.46 -64.70
N PHE A 467 17.63 -4.09 -63.61
CA PHE A 467 16.85 -5.32 -63.65
C PHE A 467 15.50 -5.13 -64.39
N LEU A 468 14.79 -4.04 -64.11
CA LEU A 468 13.54 -3.70 -64.82
C LEU A 468 13.77 -3.44 -66.31
N ARG A 469 14.89 -2.81 -66.69
CA ARG A 469 15.26 -2.63 -68.09
C ARG A 469 15.55 -3.95 -68.78
N LEU A 470 16.21 -4.88 -68.10
CA LEU A 470 16.53 -6.22 -68.62
C LEU A 470 15.26 -6.99 -68.99
N PHE A 471 14.22 -6.90 -68.16
CA PHE A 471 12.89 -7.48 -68.44
C PHE A 471 12.07 -6.73 -69.49
N ALA A 472 12.30 -5.42 -69.69
CA ALA A 472 11.65 -4.66 -70.74
C ALA A 472 12.29 -4.90 -72.12
N SER A 473 13.55 -5.38 -72.15
CA SER A 473 14.31 -5.69 -73.36
C SER A 473 14.27 -7.15 -73.81
N ALA A 474 13.80 -8.06 -72.93
CA ALA A 474 13.53 -9.46 -73.23
C ALA A 474 12.06 -9.62 -73.64
#